data_AF-A0A2D6K6Z5-F1
#
_entry.id   AF-A0A2D6K6Z5-F1
#
_cell.length_a   1.000
_cell.length_b   1.000
_cell.length_c   1.000
_cell.angle_alpha   90.00
_cell.angle_beta   90.00
_cell.angle_gamma   90.00
#
_symmetry.space_group_name_H-M   'P 1'
#
loop_
_entity.id
_entity.type
_entity.pdbx_description
1 polymer ?
#
loop_
_entity_poly.entity_id
_entity_poly.type
_entity_poly.pdbx_seq_one_letter_code
_entity_poly.pdbx_strand_id
1 'polypeptide(L)'
;MMRKELPPEIQIKTNNRGMKTSQMEELDKKILSLLDSSQVMILGTSVGDNPSAANVFFANDGFDLYFFTFNPTRKAEQIRVNPKVQCVVRPEDDSGVRELQIEGRARQLTDPVEVERVKEMILEVTDLFSPYMDDEFLKKNRVTGYYRVVPEVIKLVDFYADQQFQWREFPENCESLIKSVVGTLYRRLGLYLRAVRAPFFTATLAPVVLGGAVAAFNFGTLHWPLFWWSLLGGILVHAGINLANDYSDHVTGNDEANKLFSPFNGGSRMIQAGLFSPHRIFLFSVLMFLGAIAVGLNINLILFGSALALSPLIWIGAGGMALGIFYSAAPFRLSYHGWGDLAVMLGFGPVIALGTHYVQHQALFARTGWDFYPVLAASLPVAILVGLILFINGFQDFEADRKTGKRTWVVRMADFGEYADYRRPFTVYKRSLYAAFLSIAVLGIIGILNTAFSTPWVLIALLPFFLARKAIDMGEEWLRRWDQEGADHQRLPYELLAVNASTIGVHLAVGLLLSMGYWLGALL
;
A
#
# COMPACT_ATOMS: atom_id res chain seq x y z
N MET A 1 -23.41 4.29 57.45
CA MET A 1 -22.57 4.33 56.23
C MET A 1 -22.93 5.59 55.46
N MET A 2 -22.23 6.69 55.74
CA MET A 2 -22.47 8.00 55.13
C MET A 2 -22.05 7.99 53.66
N ARG A 3 -22.98 8.30 52.75
CA ARG A 3 -22.64 8.86 51.43
C ARG A 3 -22.01 10.23 51.68
N LYS A 4 -20.70 10.36 51.49
CA LYS A 4 -20.08 11.68 51.33
C LYS A 4 -20.61 12.26 50.03
N GLU A 5 -21.38 13.33 50.16
CA GLU A 5 -21.77 14.20 49.05
C GLU A 5 -20.49 14.74 48.39
N LEU A 6 -20.41 14.61 47.06
CA LEU A 6 -19.38 15.26 46.26
C LEU A 6 -19.49 16.79 46.45
N PRO A 7 -18.38 17.51 46.70
CA PRO A 7 -18.45 18.95 46.89
C PRO A 7 -19.04 19.66 45.66
N PRO A 8 -19.84 20.72 45.87
CA PRO A 8 -20.41 21.50 44.80
C PRO A 8 -19.30 22.33 44.13
N GLU A 9 -19.34 22.37 42.80
CA GLU A 9 -18.50 23.19 41.92
C GLU A 9 -17.05 22.71 41.67
N ILE A 10 -16.91 21.68 40.83
CA ILE A 10 -15.79 21.66 39.87
C ILE A 10 -16.11 22.77 38.85
N GLN A 11 -15.76 24.02 39.15
CA GLN A 11 -15.76 25.09 38.14
C GLN A 11 -14.66 24.75 37.12
N ILE A 12 -15.03 24.07 36.06
CA ILE A 12 -14.19 23.87 34.88
C ILE A 12 -14.08 25.25 34.19
N LYS A 13 -13.16 26.11 34.67
CA LYS A 13 -12.82 27.37 34.01
C LYS A 13 -11.96 27.07 32.78
N THR A 14 -12.61 26.75 31.67
CA THR A 14 -12.00 26.44 30.35
C THR A 14 -11.53 27.67 29.59
N ASN A 15 -10.97 28.70 30.24
CA ASN A 15 -10.52 29.85 29.45
C ASN A 15 -9.50 30.72 30.20
N ASN A 16 -8.34 30.90 29.59
CA ASN A 16 -7.32 31.87 30.01
C ASN A 16 -7.78 33.34 29.86
N ARG A 17 -8.99 33.58 29.32
CA ARG A 17 -9.60 34.90 29.08
C ARG A 17 -9.85 35.77 30.33
N GLY A 18 -9.35 35.39 31.50
CA GLY A 18 -9.41 36.19 32.72
C GLY A 18 -8.22 36.02 33.68
N MET A 19 -7.15 35.31 33.28
CA MET A 19 -5.97 35.11 34.12
C MET A 19 -5.09 36.36 34.11
N LYS A 20 -4.63 36.83 35.28
CA LYS A 20 -3.66 37.93 35.35
C LYS A 20 -2.31 37.46 34.82
N THR A 21 -1.54 38.33 34.18
CA THR A 21 -0.20 38.01 33.63
C THR A 21 0.70 37.28 34.63
N SER A 22 0.69 37.71 35.90
CA SER A 22 1.47 37.07 36.96
C SER A 22 1.06 35.63 37.27
N GLN A 23 -0.23 35.29 37.13
CA GLN A 23 -0.73 33.93 37.33
C GLN A 23 -0.36 33.02 36.14
N MET A 24 -0.30 33.59 34.93
CA MET A 24 0.14 32.88 33.74
C MET A 24 1.63 32.55 33.84
N GLU A 25 2.47 33.50 34.26
CA GLU A 25 3.91 33.28 34.47
C GLU A 25 4.19 32.23 35.55
N GLU A 26 3.37 32.18 36.61
CA GLU A 26 3.47 31.16 37.64
C GLU A 26 3.10 29.76 37.12
N LEU A 27 2.03 29.67 36.31
CA LEU A 27 1.63 28.43 35.66
C LEU A 27 2.71 27.95 34.67
N ASP A 28 3.25 28.85 33.86
CA ASP A 28 4.32 28.55 32.90
C ASP A 28 5.55 27.97 33.62
N LYS A 29 5.96 28.54 34.77
CA LYS A 29 7.05 28.00 35.60
C LYS A 29 6.76 26.60 36.14
N LYS A 30 5.53 26.34 36.60
CA LYS A 30 5.13 25.01 37.10
C LYS A 30 5.17 23.96 35.99
N ILE A 31 4.68 24.31 34.81
CA ILE A 31 4.69 23.43 33.64
C ILE A 31 6.12 23.12 33.20
N LEU A 32 6.96 24.15 33.02
CA LEU A 32 8.35 23.97 32.59
C LEU A 32 9.15 23.16 33.60
N SER A 33 8.99 23.43 34.90
CA SER A 33 9.66 22.64 35.95
C SER A 33 9.30 21.15 35.89
N LEU A 34 8.07 20.79 35.51
CA LEU A 34 7.65 19.39 35.36
C LEU A 34 8.18 18.75 34.08
N LEU A 35 8.29 19.52 32.99
CA LEU A 35 8.90 19.05 31.75
C LEU A 35 10.40 18.80 31.96
N ASP A 36 11.12 19.77 32.53
CA ASP A 36 12.55 19.71 32.77
C ASP A 36 12.96 18.58 33.73
N SER A 37 12.07 18.19 34.65
CA SER A 37 12.30 17.09 35.60
C SER A 37 11.89 15.71 35.08
N SER A 38 11.36 15.61 33.86
CA SER A 38 10.80 14.36 33.32
C SER A 38 11.54 13.94 32.05
N GLN A 39 11.92 12.67 31.95
CA GLN A 39 12.66 12.15 30.79
C GLN A 39 11.78 11.39 29.79
N VAL A 40 10.60 10.96 30.24
CA VAL A 40 9.70 10.08 29.48
C VAL A 40 8.31 10.69 29.41
N MET A 41 7.69 10.62 28.24
CA MET A 41 6.28 10.95 28.04
C MET A 41 5.53 9.77 27.43
N ILE A 42 4.23 9.65 27.74
CA ILE A 42 3.31 8.77 27.03
C ILE A 42 2.78 9.53 25.82
N LEU A 43 3.11 9.07 24.62
CA LEU A 43 2.62 9.64 23.37
C LEU A 43 1.44 8.82 22.82
N GLY A 44 0.26 9.45 22.81
CA GLY A 44 -0.97 9.01 22.18
C GLY A 44 -1.09 9.48 20.73
N THR A 45 -1.34 8.54 19.82
CA THR A 45 -1.54 8.75 18.38
C THR A 45 -2.78 7.99 17.92
N SER A 46 -3.49 8.47 16.89
CA SER A 46 -4.66 7.76 16.36
C SER A 46 -4.96 8.13 14.92
N VAL A 47 -5.34 7.13 14.13
CA VAL A 47 -5.93 7.30 12.80
C VAL A 47 -7.20 6.46 12.76
N GLY A 48 -8.34 7.09 12.44
CA GLY A 48 -9.63 6.41 12.42
C GLY A 48 -10.02 5.88 13.81
N ASP A 49 -10.26 4.58 13.90
CA ASP A 49 -10.60 3.86 15.14
C ASP A 49 -9.43 3.05 15.71
N ASN A 50 -8.19 3.39 15.34
CA ASN A 50 -7.02 2.59 15.67
C ASN A 50 -6.01 3.34 16.56
N PRO A 51 -6.35 3.66 17.83
CA PRO A 51 -5.47 4.42 18.72
C PRO A 51 -4.22 3.62 19.14
N SER A 52 -3.14 4.33 19.46
CA SER A 52 -1.90 3.78 19.99
C SER A 52 -1.32 4.72 21.05
N ALA A 53 -0.78 4.15 22.13
CA ALA A 53 0.00 4.87 23.13
C ALA A 53 1.37 4.19 23.29
N ALA A 54 2.42 4.96 23.53
CA ALA A 54 3.74 4.43 23.84
C ALA A 54 4.56 5.39 24.69
N ASN A 55 5.43 4.84 25.53
CA ASN A 55 6.47 5.62 26.19
C ASN A 55 7.52 6.03 25.16
N VAL A 56 7.92 7.29 25.20
CA VAL A 56 9.02 7.83 24.43
C VAL A 56 9.87 8.72 25.32
N PHE A 57 11.19 8.61 25.17
CA PHE A 57 12.08 9.62 25.73
C PHE A 57 11.89 10.92 24.97
N PHE A 58 11.88 12.03 25.68
CA PHE A 58 11.72 13.33 25.08
C PHE A 58 12.68 14.35 25.72
N ALA A 59 13.05 15.35 24.93
CA ALA A 59 13.67 16.58 25.40
C ALA A 59 12.70 17.74 25.14
N ASN A 60 12.82 18.85 25.87
CA ASN A 60 11.99 20.04 25.66
C ASN A 60 12.84 21.29 25.39
N ASP A 61 12.28 22.20 24.60
CA ASP A 61 12.78 23.57 24.40
C ASP A 61 11.62 24.53 24.70
N GLY A 62 11.60 25.06 25.92
CA GLY A 62 10.40 25.68 26.46
C GLY A 62 9.25 24.67 26.50
N PHE A 63 8.15 24.96 25.78
CA PHE A 63 6.97 24.09 25.70
C PHE A 63 7.02 23.08 24.55
N ASP A 64 7.91 23.26 23.57
CA ASP A 64 8.03 22.32 22.46
C ASP A 64 8.72 21.04 22.93
N LEU A 65 8.13 19.89 22.57
CA LEU A 65 8.67 18.58 22.94
C LEU A 65 9.28 17.90 21.73
N TYR A 66 10.42 17.27 21.91
CA TYR A 66 11.18 16.60 20.87
C TYR A 66 11.43 15.15 21.24
N PHE A 67 11.22 14.24 20.29
CA PHE A 67 11.46 12.82 20.54
C PHE A 67 12.01 12.11 19.30
N PHE A 68 12.70 11.01 19.57
CA PHE A 68 13.24 10.09 18.56
C PHE A 68 12.38 8.84 18.45
N THR A 69 12.19 8.35 17.23
CA THR A 69 11.64 7.01 16.99
C THR A 69 12.10 6.46 15.64
N PHE A 70 12.08 5.14 15.51
CA PHE A 70 12.36 4.49 14.24
C PHE A 70 11.20 4.66 13.24
N ASN A 71 11.55 4.62 11.96
CA ASN A 71 10.65 4.64 10.83
C ASN A 71 10.82 3.36 9.98
N PRO A 72 9.72 2.74 9.52
CA PRO A 72 8.35 3.02 9.91
C PRO A 72 8.04 2.41 11.29
N THR A 73 7.36 3.16 12.14
CA THR A 73 6.66 2.65 13.33
C THR A 73 5.20 3.09 13.30
N ARG A 74 4.33 2.42 14.04
CA ARG A 74 2.90 2.77 14.11
C ARG A 74 2.66 4.24 14.45
N LYS A 75 3.36 4.79 15.45
CA LYS A 75 3.23 6.21 15.84
C LYS A 75 3.71 7.16 14.74
N ALA A 76 4.85 6.87 14.11
CA ALA A 76 5.39 7.66 13.01
C ALA A 76 4.42 7.71 11.83
N GLU A 77 3.90 6.55 11.42
CA GLU A 77 2.95 6.44 10.32
C GLU A 77 1.63 7.14 10.65
N GLN A 78 1.14 7.03 11.89
CA GLN A 78 -0.08 7.72 12.34
C GLN A 78 0.11 9.24 12.36
N ILE A 79 1.22 9.76 12.87
CA ILE A 79 1.55 11.20 12.88
C ILE A 79 1.56 11.78 11.47
N ARG A 80 2.13 11.05 10.50
CA ARG A 80 2.16 11.48 9.09
C ARG A 80 0.76 11.71 8.51
N VAL A 81 -0.24 10.96 8.98
CA VAL A 81 -1.62 11.02 8.48
C VAL A 81 -2.49 11.95 9.34
N ASN A 82 -2.36 11.86 10.65
CA ASN A 82 -3.04 12.68 11.63
C ASN A 82 -1.99 13.29 12.59
N PRO A 83 -1.62 14.57 12.41
CA PRO A 83 -0.61 15.20 13.24
C PRO A 83 -1.09 15.45 14.68
N LYS A 84 -2.40 15.35 14.97
CA LYS A 84 -2.90 15.54 16.34
C LYS A 84 -2.44 14.41 17.25
N VAL A 85 -1.84 14.78 18.37
CA VAL A 85 -1.32 13.87 19.39
C VAL A 85 -1.78 14.30 20.77
N GLN A 86 -1.79 13.33 21.69
CA GLN A 86 -1.92 13.57 23.12
C GLN A 86 -0.61 13.14 23.78
N CYS A 87 -0.04 13.96 24.64
CA CYS A 87 1.06 13.55 25.50
C CYS A 87 0.63 13.55 26.97
N VAL A 88 1.18 12.63 27.75
CA VAL A 88 1.11 12.66 29.21
C VAL A 88 2.52 12.62 29.76
N VAL A 89 2.88 13.62 30.58
CA VAL A 89 4.18 13.71 31.26
C VAL A 89 3.96 13.58 32.76
N ARG A 90 4.76 12.74 33.41
CA ARG A 90 4.70 12.48 34.84
C ARG A 90 6.12 12.48 35.41
N PRO A 91 6.36 13.11 36.58
CA PRO A 91 7.62 12.98 37.30
C PRO A 91 7.87 11.53 37.71
N GLU A 92 9.14 11.11 37.76
CA GLU A 92 9.53 9.75 38.15
C GLU A 92 9.29 9.45 39.65
N ASP A 93 9.31 10.49 40.48
CA ASP A 93 9.22 10.41 41.94
C ASP A 93 7.81 10.61 42.50
N ASP A 94 6.84 10.91 41.63
CA ASP A 94 5.47 11.22 42.04
C ASP A 94 4.54 10.03 41.76
N SER A 95 3.78 9.61 42.78
CA SER A 95 2.82 8.49 42.73
C SER A 95 1.61 8.71 41.78
N GLY A 96 1.75 9.58 40.79
CA GLY A 96 0.73 9.97 39.82
C GLY A 96 -0.12 11.16 40.24
N VAL A 97 0.37 11.96 41.20
CA VAL A 97 -0.39 13.05 41.82
C VAL A 97 -0.25 14.37 41.07
N ARG A 98 0.89 14.57 40.39
CA ARG A 98 1.13 15.65 39.43
C ARG A 98 1.35 15.09 38.02
N GLU A 99 0.67 15.66 37.04
CA GLU A 99 0.85 15.30 35.64
C GLU A 99 0.54 16.46 34.69
N LEU A 100 1.16 16.42 33.51
CA LEU A 100 0.81 17.27 32.39
C LEU A 100 0.05 16.43 31.36
N GLN A 101 -1.11 16.90 30.95
CA GLN A 101 -1.85 16.38 29.80
C GLN A 101 -1.75 17.41 28.68
N ILE A 102 -1.10 17.04 27.58
CA ILE A 102 -0.73 17.97 26.49
C ILE A 102 -1.45 17.54 25.22
N GLU A 103 -2.35 18.40 24.74
CA GLU A 103 -2.90 18.32 23.39
C GLU A 103 -1.98 19.09 22.46
N GLY A 104 -1.57 18.49 21.34
CA GLY A 104 -0.66 19.16 20.42
C GLY A 104 -0.61 18.55 19.04
N ARG A 105 0.33 19.06 18.23
CA ARG A 105 0.59 18.57 16.88
C ARG A 105 2.02 18.10 16.73
N ALA A 106 2.17 16.85 16.35
CA ALA A 106 3.46 16.27 16.01
C ALA A 106 3.76 16.42 14.52
N ARG A 107 5.02 16.68 14.20
CA ARG A 107 5.55 16.61 12.83
C ARG A 107 6.96 16.04 12.82
N GLN A 108 7.30 15.32 11.76
CA GLN A 108 8.67 14.88 11.53
C GLN A 108 9.53 16.07 11.12
N LEU A 109 10.73 16.15 11.67
CA LEU A 109 11.75 17.12 11.30
C LEU A 109 12.49 16.64 10.06
N THR A 110 12.73 17.56 9.13
CA THR A 110 13.40 17.27 7.85
C THR A 110 14.59 18.17 7.58
N ASP A 111 14.72 19.28 8.30
CA ASP A 111 15.87 20.17 8.22
C ASP A 111 17.07 19.53 8.92
N PRO A 112 18.19 19.24 8.22
CA PRO A 112 19.36 18.60 8.82
C PRO A 112 19.91 19.35 10.04
N VAL A 113 19.84 20.68 10.05
CA VAL A 113 20.36 21.50 11.17
C VAL A 113 19.49 21.33 12.41
N GLU A 114 18.16 21.40 12.25
CA GLU A 114 17.22 21.18 13.36
C GLU A 114 17.31 19.73 13.87
N VAL A 115 17.50 18.76 12.97
CA VAL A 115 17.65 17.34 13.31
C VAL A 115 18.89 17.10 14.17
N GLU A 116 20.05 17.66 13.81
CA GLU A 116 21.27 17.45 14.59
C GLU A 116 21.17 18.10 15.98
N ARG A 117 20.63 19.33 16.07
CA ARG A 117 20.38 19.99 17.37
C ARG A 117 19.46 19.14 18.27
N VAL A 118 18.38 18.62 17.71
CA VAL A 118 17.41 17.81 18.47
C VAL A 118 18.00 16.46 18.87
N LYS A 119 18.84 15.87 18.02
CA LYS A 119 19.59 14.66 18.36
C LYS A 119 20.49 14.91 19.58
N GLU A 120 21.26 16.00 19.60
CA GLU A 120 22.09 16.37 20.76
C GLU A 120 21.26 16.51 22.03
N MET A 121 20.14 17.24 21.98
CA MET A 121 19.23 17.38 23.13
C MET A 121 18.68 16.04 23.63
N ILE A 122 18.34 15.11 22.73
CA ILE A 122 17.84 13.79 23.14
C ILE A 122 18.96 12.95 23.76
N LEU A 123 20.19 13.07 23.28
CA LEU A 123 21.36 12.38 23.84
C LEU A 123 21.71 12.86 25.25
N GLU A 124 21.37 14.09 25.61
CA GLU A 124 21.46 14.60 27.00
C GLU A 124 20.45 13.91 27.93
N VAL A 125 19.31 13.46 27.39
CA VAL A 125 18.26 12.74 28.15
C VAL A 125 18.55 11.24 28.21
N THR A 126 19.00 10.64 27.10
CA THR A 126 19.29 9.19 27.03
C THR A 126 20.32 8.85 25.95
N ASP A 127 21.28 7.98 26.30
CA ASP A 127 22.31 7.46 25.38
C ASP A 127 21.90 6.12 24.72
N LEU A 128 20.77 5.53 25.12
CA LEU A 128 20.30 4.20 24.68
C LEU A 128 20.22 4.06 23.16
N PHE A 129 19.93 5.16 22.44
CA PHE A 129 19.76 5.15 21.00
C PHE A 129 20.97 5.66 20.22
N SER A 130 22.03 6.12 20.90
CA SER A 130 23.25 6.67 20.30
C SER A 130 23.83 5.79 19.17
N PRO A 131 23.97 4.45 19.35
CA PRO A 131 24.50 3.60 18.28
C PRO A 131 23.68 3.60 16.99
N TYR A 132 22.36 3.81 17.10
CA TYR A 132 21.45 3.83 15.95
C TYR A 132 21.31 5.22 15.35
N MET A 133 21.42 6.26 16.18
CA MET A 133 21.35 7.66 15.75
C MET A 133 22.54 8.04 14.87
N ASP A 134 23.71 7.45 15.12
CA ASP A 134 24.93 7.70 14.37
C ASP A 134 25.18 6.75 13.19
N ASP A 135 24.36 5.71 13.02
CA ASP A 135 24.50 4.74 11.94
C ASP A 135 24.17 5.35 10.56
N GLU A 136 25.17 5.39 9.68
CA GLU A 136 25.06 5.97 8.33
C GLU A 136 24.08 5.20 7.42
N PHE A 137 23.96 3.89 7.60
CA PHE A 137 23.01 3.09 6.83
C PHE A 137 21.57 3.44 7.25
N LEU A 138 21.29 3.55 8.56
CA LEU A 138 19.97 3.92 9.07
C LEU A 138 19.58 5.34 8.67
N LYS A 139 20.51 6.30 8.73
CA LYS A 139 20.29 7.69 8.26
C LYS A 139 19.99 7.72 6.77
N LYS A 140 20.84 7.09 5.94
CA LYS A 140 20.69 7.08 4.47
C LYS A 140 19.35 6.48 4.03
N ASN A 141 18.87 5.47 4.75
CA ASN A 141 17.59 4.81 4.48
C ASN A 141 16.40 5.44 5.23
N ARG A 142 16.58 6.58 5.92
CA ARG A 142 15.54 7.31 6.67
C ARG A 142 14.83 6.46 7.73
N VAL A 143 15.55 5.52 8.33
CA VAL A 143 15.06 4.65 9.40
C VAL A 143 15.05 5.40 10.74
N THR A 144 15.92 6.38 10.92
CA THR A 144 15.90 7.28 12.09
C THR A 144 14.92 8.43 11.86
N GLY A 145 14.11 8.75 12.87
CA GLY A 145 13.09 9.79 12.81
C GLY A 145 13.09 10.68 14.04
N TYR A 146 13.10 11.99 13.82
CA TYR A 146 13.03 13.02 14.84
C TYR A 146 11.74 13.81 14.68
N TYR A 147 11.06 14.08 15.78
CA TYR A 147 9.73 14.65 15.78
C TYR A 147 9.64 15.79 16.79
N ARG A 148 8.89 16.82 16.42
CA ARG A 148 8.52 17.93 17.31
C ARG A 148 7.02 17.89 17.57
N VAL A 149 6.63 17.98 18.83
CA VAL A 149 5.26 18.21 19.29
C VAL A 149 5.15 19.67 19.70
N VAL A 150 4.28 20.39 19.00
CA VAL A 150 3.91 21.77 19.33
C VAL A 150 2.61 21.74 20.13
N PRO A 151 2.59 22.18 21.41
CA PRO A 151 1.38 22.17 22.22
C PRO A 151 0.32 23.16 21.72
N GLU A 152 -0.93 22.71 21.66
CA GLU A 152 -2.12 23.58 21.48
C GLU A 152 -2.74 23.90 22.86
N VAL A 153 -2.78 22.92 23.77
CA VAL A 153 -3.27 23.06 25.15
C VAL A 153 -2.43 22.20 26.09
N ILE A 154 -2.00 22.76 27.22
CA ILE A 154 -1.38 22.02 28.32
C ILE A 154 -2.29 22.12 29.54
N LYS A 155 -2.72 20.97 30.07
CA LYS A 155 -3.45 20.87 31.32
C LYS A 155 -2.52 20.36 32.41
N LEU A 156 -2.29 21.18 33.41
CA LEU A 156 -1.64 20.80 34.66
C LEU A 156 -2.69 20.18 35.59
N VAL A 157 -2.42 18.97 36.06
CA VAL A 157 -3.17 18.29 37.11
C VAL A 157 -2.26 18.21 38.33
N ASP A 158 -2.73 18.73 39.46
CA ASP A 158 -2.01 18.66 40.74
C ASP A 158 -3.01 18.46 41.88
N PHE A 159 -3.17 17.23 42.37
CA PHE A 159 -4.15 16.96 43.42
C PHE A 159 -3.76 17.51 44.80
N TYR A 160 -2.53 18.01 44.99
CA TYR A 160 -2.11 18.67 46.23
C TYR A 160 -2.40 20.18 46.24
N ALA A 161 -2.62 20.79 45.08
CA ALA A 161 -2.90 22.21 44.96
C ALA A 161 -4.38 22.53 45.24
N ASP A 162 -4.64 23.72 45.77
CA ASP A 162 -6.00 24.26 45.91
C ASP A 162 -6.71 24.33 44.56
N GLN A 163 -5.98 24.70 43.51
CA GLN A 163 -6.43 24.61 42.11
C GLN A 163 -5.87 23.36 41.46
N GLN A 164 -6.65 22.28 41.55
CA GLN A 164 -6.25 20.95 41.07
C GLN A 164 -6.08 20.84 39.55
N PHE A 165 -6.75 21.71 38.79
CA PHE A 165 -6.72 21.70 37.33
C PHE A 165 -6.47 23.12 36.81
N GLN A 166 -5.44 23.27 35.97
CA GLN A 166 -5.07 24.54 35.35
C GLN A 166 -4.76 24.30 33.86
N TRP A 167 -5.12 25.24 32.98
CA TRP A 167 -4.96 25.11 31.54
C TRP A 167 -4.10 26.24 30.99
N ARG A 168 -3.22 25.90 30.05
CA ARG A 168 -2.42 26.83 29.26
C ARG A 168 -2.71 26.59 27.78
N GLU A 169 -3.40 27.54 27.14
CA GLU A 169 -3.75 27.46 25.72
C GLU A 169 -2.77 28.25 24.85
N PHE A 170 -2.48 27.77 23.65
CA PHE A 170 -1.62 28.42 22.65
C PHE A 170 -2.38 28.60 21.32
N PRO A 171 -3.28 29.62 21.21
CA PRO A 171 -4.09 29.84 20.02
C PRO A 171 -3.28 30.02 18.73
N GLU A 172 -2.08 30.57 18.84
CA GLU A 172 -1.12 30.75 17.75
C GLU A 172 -0.63 29.42 17.13
N ASN A 173 -0.68 28.33 17.90
CA ASN A 173 -0.29 26.99 17.45
C ASN A 173 -1.44 26.24 16.75
N CYS A 174 -2.67 26.74 16.89
CA CYS A 174 -3.85 26.15 16.25
C CYS A 174 -3.87 26.42 14.75
N GLU A 175 -4.01 25.35 13.96
CA GLU A 175 -4.12 25.46 12.51
C GLU A 175 -5.49 26.04 12.08
N SER A 176 -5.49 26.92 11.08
CA SER A 176 -6.73 27.40 10.44
C SER A 176 -7.64 26.24 10.01
N LEU A 177 -8.95 26.39 10.24
CA LEU A 177 -9.96 25.38 9.89
C LEU A 177 -9.85 24.92 8.43
N ILE A 178 -9.70 25.87 7.49
CA ILE A 178 -9.60 25.56 6.06
C ILE A 178 -8.37 24.70 5.78
N LYS A 179 -7.22 25.11 6.31
CA LYS A 179 -5.94 24.39 6.13
C LYS A 179 -6.01 22.99 6.75
N SER A 180 -6.63 22.87 7.93
CA SER A 180 -6.87 21.59 8.59
C SER A 180 -7.78 20.66 7.78
N VAL A 181 -8.87 21.17 7.22
CA VAL A 181 -9.82 20.38 6.39
C VAL A 181 -9.15 19.91 5.10
N VAL A 182 -8.53 20.82 4.35
CA VAL A 182 -7.87 20.50 3.07
C VAL A 182 -6.70 19.53 3.28
N GLY A 183 -5.85 19.79 4.27
CA GLY A 183 -4.74 18.90 4.60
C GLY A 183 -5.20 17.50 5.02
N THR A 184 -6.30 17.40 5.76
CA THR A 184 -6.89 16.12 6.16
C THR A 184 -7.45 15.37 4.96
N LEU A 185 -8.14 16.06 4.05
CA LEU A 185 -8.66 15.44 2.83
C LEU A 185 -7.52 14.87 1.96
N TYR A 186 -6.47 15.64 1.74
CA TYR A 186 -5.31 15.21 0.96
C TYR A 186 -4.61 13.98 1.58
N ARG A 187 -4.35 14.01 2.90
CA ARG A 187 -3.74 12.88 3.62
C ARG A 187 -4.64 11.63 3.57
N ARG A 188 -5.96 11.79 3.72
CA ARG A 188 -6.92 10.69 3.57
C ARG A 188 -6.94 10.13 2.15
N LEU A 189 -6.95 10.97 1.13
CA LEU A 189 -6.90 10.48 -0.25
C LEU A 189 -5.64 9.65 -0.50
N GLY A 190 -4.47 10.16 -0.08
CA GLY A 190 -3.22 9.40 -0.16
C GLY A 190 -3.28 8.07 0.59
N LEU A 191 -3.96 8.04 1.75
CA LEU A 191 -4.18 6.83 2.53
C LEU A 191 -4.98 5.77 1.74
N TYR A 192 -6.12 6.15 1.16
CA TYR A 192 -6.96 5.24 0.38
C TYR A 192 -6.26 4.78 -0.90
N LEU A 193 -5.51 5.65 -1.58
CA LEU A 193 -4.71 5.29 -2.76
C LEU A 193 -3.60 4.27 -2.41
N ARG A 194 -2.98 4.41 -1.24
CA ARG A 194 -2.00 3.44 -0.74
C ARG A 194 -2.66 2.11 -0.38
N ALA A 195 -3.84 2.15 0.25
CA ALA A 195 -4.59 0.95 0.64
C ALA A 195 -5.01 0.09 -0.57
N VAL A 196 -5.52 0.71 -1.64
CA VAL A 196 -5.88 -0.02 -2.87
C VAL A 196 -4.68 -0.38 -3.75
N ARG A 197 -3.47 0.04 -3.35
CA ARG A 197 -2.22 -0.10 -4.10
C ARG A 197 -2.31 0.47 -5.52
N ALA A 198 -2.82 1.71 -5.65
CA ALA A 198 -3.15 2.33 -6.94
C ALA A 198 -2.08 2.24 -8.05
N PRO A 199 -0.75 2.33 -7.79
CA PRO A 199 0.26 2.15 -8.82
C PRO A 199 0.19 0.80 -9.56
N PHE A 200 -0.35 -0.24 -8.91
CA PHE A 200 -0.55 -1.56 -9.50
C PHE A 200 -1.70 -1.62 -10.50
N PHE A 201 -2.57 -0.61 -10.59
CA PHE A 201 -3.65 -0.58 -11.58
C PHE A 201 -3.14 -0.57 -13.02
N THR A 202 -1.84 -0.33 -13.25
CA THR A 202 -1.17 -0.61 -14.53
C THR A 202 -1.35 -2.06 -15.00
N ALA A 203 -1.43 -3.04 -14.08
CA ALA A 203 -1.71 -4.44 -14.38
C ALA A 203 -3.15 -4.69 -14.87
N THR A 204 -4.09 -3.81 -14.51
CA THR A 204 -5.47 -3.82 -15.05
C THR A 204 -5.56 -3.03 -16.34
N LEU A 205 -4.86 -1.90 -16.42
CA LEU A 205 -4.92 -1.01 -17.58
C LEU A 205 -4.44 -1.72 -18.86
N ALA A 206 -3.31 -2.43 -18.78
CA ALA A 206 -2.73 -3.14 -19.93
C ALA A 206 -3.72 -4.11 -20.63
N PRO A 207 -4.34 -5.09 -19.94
CA PRO A 207 -5.29 -6.01 -20.57
C PRO A 207 -6.61 -5.36 -21.00
N VAL A 208 -7.11 -4.31 -20.31
CA VAL A 208 -8.29 -3.55 -20.76
C VAL A 208 -7.99 -2.83 -22.07
N VAL A 209 -6.89 -2.09 -22.12
CA VAL A 209 -6.45 -1.38 -23.33
C VAL A 209 -6.19 -2.36 -24.47
N LEU A 210 -5.60 -3.53 -24.19
CA LEU A 210 -5.40 -4.58 -25.18
C LEU A 210 -6.72 -5.13 -25.72
N GLY A 211 -7.67 -5.48 -24.84
CA GLY A 211 -8.99 -5.96 -25.26
C GLY A 211 -9.74 -4.93 -26.12
N GLY A 212 -9.62 -3.64 -25.78
CA GLY A 212 -10.11 -2.55 -26.61
C GLY A 212 -9.36 -2.41 -27.94
N ALA A 213 -8.04 -2.50 -27.96
CA ALA A 213 -7.26 -2.39 -29.19
C ALA A 213 -7.55 -3.53 -30.17
N VAL A 214 -7.66 -4.77 -29.68
CA VAL A 214 -8.07 -5.91 -30.49
C VAL A 214 -9.51 -5.73 -30.99
N ALA A 215 -10.40 -5.16 -30.17
CA ALA A 215 -11.75 -4.82 -30.63
C ALA A 215 -11.73 -3.75 -31.73
N ALA A 216 -10.93 -2.69 -31.60
CA ALA A 216 -10.76 -1.68 -32.64
C ALA A 216 -10.24 -2.27 -33.95
N PHE A 217 -9.30 -3.22 -33.86
CA PHE A 217 -8.78 -3.97 -35.00
C PHE A 217 -9.87 -4.85 -35.66
N ASN A 218 -10.61 -5.62 -34.87
CA ASN A 218 -11.62 -6.54 -35.38
C ASN A 218 -12.89 -5.84 -35.89
N PHE A 219 -13.22 -4.68 -35.31
CA PHE A 219 -14.52 -4.03 -35.47
C PHE A 219 -14.45 -2.63 -36.09
N GLY A 220 -13.24 -2.13 -36.36
CA GLY A 220 -12.97 -0.82 -36.96
C GLY A 220 -13.18 0.38 -36.04
N THR A 221 -13.71 0.22 -34.82
CA THR A 221 -13.95 1.33 -33.88
C THR A 221 -14.11 0.86 -32.43
N LEU A 222 -14.29 1.81 -31.51
CA LEU A 222 -14.58 1.59 -30.10
C LEU A 222 -15.81 2.34 -29.63
N HIS A 223 -16.61 1.67 -28.80
CA HIS A 223 -17.65 2.29 -28.00
C HIS A 223 -17.06 2.84 -26.69
N TRP A 224 -16.51 4.06 -26.76
CA TRP A 224 -15.78 4.72 -25.67
C TRP A 224 -16.48 4.74 -24.31
N PRO A 225 -17.79 5.05 -24.18
CA PRO A 225 -18.44 5.04 -22.87
C PRO A 225 -18.34 3.67 -22.18
N LEU A 226 -18.55 2.59 -22.93
CA LEU A 226 -18.51 1.23 -22.40
C LEU A 226 -17.07 0.75 -22.15
N PHE A 227 -16.10 1.25 -22.93
CA PHE A 227 -14.69 1.02 -22.65
C PHE A 227 -14.30 1.58 -21.27
N TRP A 228 -14.70 2.82 -20.96
CA TRP A 228 -14.42 3.42 -19.65
C TRP A 228 -15.16 2.72 -18.51
N TRP A 229 -16.39 2.23 -18.74
CA TRP A 229 -17.08 1.37 -17.78
C TRP A 229 -16.33 0.05 -17.54
N SER A 230 -15.81 -0.61 -18.58
CA SER A 230 -14.98 -1.81 -18.44
C SER A 230 -13.70 -1.52 -17.63
N LEU A 231 -13.04 -0.39 -17.87
CA LEU A 231 -11.85 0.03 -17.10
C LEU A 231 -12.20 0.27 -15.63
N LEU A 232 -13.29 1.00 -15.35
CA LEU A 232 -13.74 1.26 -13.99
C LEU A 232 -14.06 -0.05 -13.26
N GLY A 233 -14.79 -0.97 -13.91
CA GLY A 233 -15.08 -2.29 -13.36
C GLY A 233 -13.81 -3.08 -13.03
N GLY A 234 -12.84 -3.11 -13.95
CA GLY A 234 -11.55 -3.76 -13.73
C GLY A 234 -10.76 -3.16 -12.56
N ILE A 235 -10.73 -1.83 -12.44
CA ILE A 235 -10.03 -1.13 -11.33
C ILE A 235 -10.68 -1.45 -9.99
N LEU A 236 -12.02 -1.47 -9.93
CA LEU A 236 -12.76 -1.81 -8.72
C LEU A 236 -12.52 -3.26 -8.29
N VAL A 237 -12.54 -4.22 -9.24
CA VAL A 237 -12.18 -5.62 -8.93
C VAL A 237 -10.75 -5.71 -8.40
N HIS A 238 -9.79 -5.06 -9.06
CA HIS A 238 -8.39 -5.07 -8.62
C HIS A 238 -8.23 -4.46 -7.22
N ALA A 239 -8.84 -3.30 -6.96
CA ALA A 239 -8.84 -2.68 -5.63
C ALA A 239 -9.41 -3.64 -4.57
N GLY A 240 -10.52 -4.32 -4.88
CA GLY A 240 -11.14 -5.34 -4.03
C GLY A 240 -10.19 -6.49 -3.72
N ILE A 241 -9.49 -7.01 -4.74
CA ILE A 241 -8.51 -8.10 -4.61
C ILE A 241 -7.33 -7.69 -3.71
N ASN A 242 -6.75 -6.50 -3.93
CA ASN A 242 -5.62 -6.02 -3.12
C ASN A 242 -6.01 -5.89 -1.65
N LEU A 243 -7.18 -5.30 -1.37
CA LEU A 243 -7.70 -5.15 -0.01
C LEU A 243 -8.05 -6.50 0.63
N ALA A 244 -8.64 -7.42 -0.13
CA ALA A 244 -8.94 -8.77 0.34
C ALA A 244 -7.66 -9.54 0.69
N ASN A 245 -6.61 -9.37 -0.12
CA ASN A 245 -5.32 -9.97 0.12
C ASN A 245 -4.70 -9.43 1.41
N ASP A 246 -4.64 -8.11 1.59
CA ASP A 246 -4.11 -7.48 2.81
C ASP A 246 -4.86 -7.93 4.07
N TYR A 247 -6.19 -8.03 4.01
CA TYR A 247 -6.97 -8.56 5.13
C TYR A 247 -6.63 -10.03 5.41
N SER A 248 -6.57 -10.86 4.37
CA SER A 248 -6.30 -12.29 4.53
C SER A 248 -4.88 -12.56 5.02
N ASP A 249 -3.88 -11.87 4.48
CA ASP A 249 -2.47 -12.04 4.87
C ASP A 249 -2.21 -11.50 6.29
N HIS A 250 -2.99 -10.53 6.77
CA HIS A 250 -3.02 -10.18 8.20
C HIS A 250 -3.65 -11.29 9.06
N VAL A 251 -4.79 -11.86 8.65
CA VAL A 251 -5.48 -12.92 9.42
C VAL A 251 -4.62 -14.18 9.55
N THR A 252 -3.80 -14.50 8.56
CA THR A 252 -2.87 -15.63 8.59
C THR A 252 -1.53 -15.32 9.27
N GLY A 253 -1.25 -14.06 9.58
CA GLY A 253 0.03 -13.61 10.14
C GLY A 253 1.17 -13.52 9.12
N ASN A 254 0.88 -13.61 7.82
CA ASN A 254 1.88 -13.57 6.75
C ASN A 254 2.56 -12.21 6.68
N ASP A 255 1.77 -11.14 6.71
CA ASP A 255 2.30 -9.77 6.66
C ASP A 255 3.13 -9.45 7.92
N GLU A 256 2.77 -9.96 9.08
CA GLU A 256 3.54 -9.80 10.33
C GLU A 256 4.86 -10.58 10.28
N ALA A 257 4.88 -11.75 9.64
CA ALA A 257 6.08 -12.54 9.44
C ALA A 257 7.03 -11.95 8.39
N ASN A 258 6.52 -11.11 7.49
CA ASN A 258 7.30 -10.49 6.42
C ASN A 258 8.10 -9.28 6.90
N LYS A 259 9.39 -9.52 7.20
CA LYS A 259 10.35 -8.50 7.62
C LYS A 259 11.05 -7.79 6.47
N LEU A 260 10.97 -8.33 5.25
CA LEU A 260 11.69 -7.86 4.06
C LEU A 260 10.72 -7.20 3.07
N PHE A 261 9.77 -6.44 3.60
CA PHE A 261 8.75 -5.82 2.77
C PHE A 261 9.33 -4.66 1.95
N SER A 262 8.77 -4.41 0.78
CA SER A 262 9.20 -3.37 -0.15
C SER A 262 8.00 -2.65 -0.77
N PRO A 263 8.19 -1.59 -1.57
CA PRO A 263 7.07 -0.99 -2.31
C PRO A 263 6.31 -1.96 -3.22
N PHE A 264 6.89 -3.13 -3.55
CA PHE A 264 6.27 -4.09 -4.46
C PHE A 264 5.69 -5.36 -3.80
N ASN A 265 6.05 -5.67 -2.57
CA ASN A 265 5.69 -6.92 -1.87
C ASN A 265 5.19 -6.65 -0.42
N GLY A 266 4.74 -7.70 0.29
CA GLY A 266 4.35 -7.60 1.70
C GLY A 266 3.10 -6.75 2.02
N GLY A 267 2.17 -6.64 1.07
CA GLY A 267 0.90 -5.91 1.23
C GLY A 267 1.04 -4.39 1.23
N SER A 268 -0.05 -3.65 1.49
CA SER A 268 0.01 -2.18 1.62
C SER A 268 0.64 -1.68 2.92
N ARG A 269 0.78 -2.59 3.91
CA ARG A 269 1.14 -2.33 5.31
C ARG A 269 0.14 -1.43 6.06
N MET A 270 -1.07 -1.19 5.54
CA MET A 270 -2.05 -0.31 6.20
C MET A 270 -2.49 -0.81 7.57
N ILE A 271 -2.64 -2.13 7.73
CA ILE A 271 -3.04 -2.74 8.99
C ILE A 271 -1.86 -2.72 9.97
N GLN A 272 -0.68 -3.17 9.53
CA GLN A 272 0.51 -3.28 10.36
C GLN A 272 1.04 -1.91 10.81
N ALA A 273 0.88 -0.88 9.97
CA ALA A 273 1.18 0.51 10.33
C ALA A 273 0.13 1.15 11.25
N GLY A 274 -0.97 0.44 11.58
CA GLY A 274 -2.05 0.95 12.41
C GLY A 274 -2.86 2.08 11.77
N LEU A 275 -2.87 2.17 10.44
CA LEU A 275 -3.57 3.22 9.70
C LEU A 275 -5.01 2.86 9.36
N PHE A 276 -5.28 1.57 9.19
CA PHE A 276 -6.62 1.00 9.13
C PHE A 276 -6.74 -0.15 10.11
N SER A 277 -7.94 -0.34 10.65
CA SER A 277 -8.31 -1.57 11.34
C SER A 277 -8.64 -2.68 10.33
N PRO A 278 -8.42 -3.97 10.66
CA PRO A 278 -8.66 -5.08 9.73
C PRO A 278 -10.10 -5.12 9.18
N HIS A 279 -11.09 -4.85 10.02
CA HIS A 279 -12.50 -4.86 9.61
C HIS A 279 -12.83 -3.76 8.58
N ARG A 280 -12.14 -2.61 8.63
CA ARG A 280 -12.30 -1.55 7.62
C ARG A 280 -11.71 -1.95 6.28
N ILE A 281 -10.54 -2.61 6.27
CA ILE A 281 -9.96 -3.15 5.03
C ILE A 281 -10.88 -4.19 4.42
N PHE A 282 -11.43 -5.09 5.24
CA PHE A 282 -12.43 -6.07 4.79
C PHE A 282 -13.67 -5.41 4.19
N LEU A 283 -14.31 -4.48 4.91
CA LEU A 283 -15.50 -3.78 4.42
C LEU A 283 -15.17 -2.99 3.13
N PHE A 284 -14.00 -2.35 3.08
CA PHE A 284 -13.58 -1.62 1.89
C PHE A 284 -13.41 -2.55 0.69
N SER A 285 -12.81 -3.74 0.87
CA SER A 285 -12.75 -4.77 -0.17
C SER A 285 -14.15 -5.16 -0.67
N VAL A 286 -15.09 -5.43 0.25
CA VAL A 286 -16.48 -5.76 -0.09
C VAL A 286 -17.13 -4.63 -0.91
N LEU A 287 -16.96 -3.37 -0.50
CA LEU A 287 -17.50 -2.22 -1.23
C LEU A 287 -16.92 -2.08 -2.64
N MET A 288 -15.62 -2.37 -2.83
CA MET A 288 -15.01 -2.36 -4.17
C MET A 288 -15.57 -3.48 -5.05
N PHE A 289 -15.74 -4.70 -4.51
CA PHE A 289 -16.38 -5.79 -5.25
C PHE A 289 -17.85 -5.52 -5.58
N LEU A 290 -18.63 -4.99 -4.64
CA LEU A 290 -20.02 -4.57 -4.89
C LEU A 290 -20.10 -3.48 -5.95
N GLY A 291 -19.19 -2.51 -5.92
CA GLY A 291 -19.06 -1.48 -6.95
C GLY A 291 -18.78 -2.09 -8.33
N ALA A 292 -17.86 -3.05 -8.41
CA ALA A 292 -17.56 -3.76 -9.66
C ALA A 292 -18.77 -4.56 -10.19
N ILE A 293 -19.52 -5.22 -9.30
CA ILE A 293 -20.77 -5.91 -9.65
C ILE A 293 -21.78 -4.92 -10.20
N ALA A 294 -21.98 -3.77 -9.54
CA ALA A 294 -22.88 -2.74 -10.01
C ALA A 294 -22.49 -2.22 -11.41
N VAL A 295 -21.19 -2.02 -11.67
CA VAL A 295 -20.68 -1.66 -13.00
C VAL A 295 -20.98 -2.74 -14.02
N GLY A 296 -20.67 -4.02 -13.73
CA GLY A 296 -20.93 -5.13 -14.65
C GLY A 296 -22.42 -5.30 -14.97
N LEU A 297 -23.29 -5.20 -13.96
CA LEU A 297 -24.74 -5.24 -14.11
C LEU A 297 -25.27 -4.04 -14.93
N ASN A 298 -24.69 -2.86 -14.75
CA ASN A 298 -25.04 -1.68 -15.55
C ASN A 298 -24.64 -1.86 -17.02
N ILE A 299 -23.44 -2.37 -17.30
CA ILE A 299 -23.02 -2.69 -18.68
C ILE A 299 -23.99 -3.72 -19.29
N ASN A 300 -24.34 -4.77 -18.55
CA ASN A 300 -25.26 -5.80 -19.03
C ASN A 300 -26.67 -5.23 -19.29
N LEU A 301 -27.15 -4.32 -18.44
CA LEU A 301 -28.40 -3.59 -18.65
C LEU A 301 -28.36 -2.75 -19.94
N ILE A 302 -27.27 -2.01 -20.18
CA ILE A 302 -27.11 -1.19 -21.39
C ILE A 302 -27.12 -2.07 -22.66
N LEU A 303 -26.41 -3.20 -22.63
CA LEU A 303 -26.23 -4.06 -23.80
C LEU A 303 -27.43 -4.95 -24.11
N PHE A 304 -28.19 -5.39 -23.10
CA PHE A 304 -29.25 -6.40 -23.25
C PHE A 304 -30.63 -5.96 -22.77
N GLY A 305 -30.77 -4.76 -22.20
CA GLY A 305 -32.02 -4.26 -21.64
C GLY A 305 -32.40 -4.88 -20.28
N SER A 306 -31.57 -5.79 -19.75
CA SER A 306 -31.74 -6.39 -18.42
C SER A 306 -30.40 -6.60 -17.74
N ALA A 307 -30.28 -6.16 -16.49
CA ALA A 307 -29.07 -6.30 -15.69
C ALA A 307 -28.66 -7.78 -15.50
N LEU A 308 -29.64 -8.69 -15.48
CA LEU A 308 -29.44 -10.13 -15.23
C LEU A 308 -29.58 -10.98 -16.50
N ALA A 309 -29.53 -10.37 -17.69
CA ALA A 309 -29.52 -11.13 -18.94
C ALA A 309 -28.35 -12.13 -18.96
N LEU A 310 -28.64 -13.41 -19.21
CA LEU A 310 -27.61 -14.44 -19.32
C LEU A 310 -26.74 -14.17 -20.54
N SER A 311 -25.51 -13.73 -20.29
CA SER A 311 -24.54 -13.35 -21.31
C SER A 311 -23.15 -13.86 -20.96
N PRO A 312 -22.26 -14.06 -21.95
CA PRO A 312 -20.83 -14.26 -21.71
C PRO A 312 -20.23 -13.24 -20.73
N LEU A 313 -20.70 -11.99 -20.70
CA LEU A 313 -20.23 -10.97 -19.76
C LEU A 313 -20.47 -11.38 -18.29
N ILE A 314 -21.67 -11.87 -17.96
CA ILE A 314 -21.96 -12.35 -16.59
C ILE A 314 -21.04 -13.51 -16.22
N TRP A 315 -20.80 -14.45 -17.14
CA TRP A 315 -19.95 -15.61 -16.86
C TRP A 315 -18.47 -15.24 -16.70
N ILE A 316 -17.95 -14.36 -17.57
CA ILE A 316 -16.60 -13.81 -17.45
C ILE A 316 -16.46 -13.02 -16.15
N GLY A 317 -17.44 -12.18 -15.81
CA GLY A 317 -17.46 -11.39 -14.58
C GLY A 317 -17.53 -12.27 -13.33
N ALA A 318 -18.40 -13.28 -13.30
CA ALA A 318 -18.52 -14.22 -12.20
C ALA A 318 -17.25 -15.06 -12.03
N GLY A 319 -16.64 -15.54 -13.12
CA GLY A 319 -15.38 -16.26 -13.10
C GLY A 319 -14.22 -15.39 -12.60
N GLY A 320 -14.12 -14.15 -13.10
CA GLY A 320 -13.12 -13.18 -12.64
C GLY A 320 -13.27 -12.81 -11.17
N MET A 321 -14.51 -12.59 -10.72
CA MET A 321 -14.83 -12.32 -9.32
C MET A 321 -14.48 -13.52 -8.43
N ALA A 322 -14.80 -14.75 -8.86
CA ALA A 322 -14.45 -15.96 -8.14
C ALA A 322 -12.93 -16.13 -8.03
N LEU A 323 -12.17 -15.92 -9.12
CA LEU A 323 -10.71 -15.92 -9.09
C LEU A 323 -10.17 -14.90 -8.10
N GLY A 324 -10.70 -13.68 -8.11
CA GLY A 324 -10.26 -12.59 -7.24
C GLY A 324 -10.58 -12.81 -5.74
N ILE A 325 -11.81 -13.20 -5.41
CA ILE A 325 -12.22 -13.46 -4.03
C ILE A 325 -11.48 -14.68 -3.48
N PHE A 326 -11.50 -15.80 -4.21
CA PHE A 326 -10.90 -17.05 -3.75
C PHE A 326 -9.38 -17.08 -3.87
N TYR A 327 -8.77 -16.05 -4.46
CA TYR A 327 -7.32 -15.86 -4.47
C TYR A 327 -6.75 -15.97 -3.05
N SER A 328 -7.31 -15.22 -2.10
CA SER A 328 -6.87 -15.22 -0.70
C SER A 328 -7.95 -15.65 0.29
N ALA A 329 -9.25 -15.55 -0.05
CA ALA A 329 -10.32 -15.90 0.88
C ALA A 329 -10.49 -17.43 1.05
N ALA A 330 -10.90 -17.83 2.25
CA ALA A 330 -11.38 -19.17 2.53
C ALA A 330 -12.70 -19.48 1.77
N PRO A 331 -12.98 -20.74 1.41
CA PRO A 331 -12.21 -21.94 1.74
C PRO A 331 -11.05 -22.25 0.79
N PHE A 332 -10.99 -21.65 -0.40
CA PHE A 332 -10.07 -22.10 -1.46
C PHE A 332 -8.65 -21.57 -1.33
N ARG A 333 -8.46 -20.30 -0.93
CA ARG A 333 -7.15 -19.65 -0.75
C ARG A 333 -6.13 -20.03 -1.83
N LEU A 334 -6.43 -19.74 -3.10
CA LEU A 334 -5.64 -20.20 -4.24
C LEU A 334 -4.15 -19.84 -4.13
N SER A 335 -3.84 -18.64 -3.60
CA SER A 335 -2.46 -18.18 -3.36
C SER A 335 -1.70 -19.04 -2.35
N TYR A 336 -2.40 -19.63 -1.37
CA TYR A 336 -1.83 -20.52 -0.37
C TYR A 336 -1.62 -21.95 -0.90
N HIS A 337 -2.37 -22.35 -1.91
CA HIS A 337 -2.35 -23.70 -2.48
C HIS A 337 -1.59 -23.81 -3.80
N GLY A 338 -0.78 -22.81 -4.16
CA GLY A 338 0.06 -22.83 -5.37
C GLY A 338 -0.71 -22.63 -6.67
N TRP A 339 -1.93 -22.11 -6.59
CA TRP A 339 -2.76 -21.72 -7.74
C TRP A 339 -2.78 -20.21 -7.96
N GLY A 340 -2.13 -19.44 -7.07
CA GLY A 340 -2.12 -17.98 -7.10
C GLY A 340 -1.55 -17.39 -8.38
N ASP A 341 -0.37 -17.83 -8.80
CA ASP A 341 0.28 -17.37 -10.04
C ASP A 341 -0.64 -17.59 -11.24
N LEU A 342 -1.22 -18.78 -11.38
CA LEU A 342 -2.16 -19.09 -12.45
C LEU A 342 -3.45 -18.25 -12.38
N ALA A 343 -4.00 -18.04 -11.17
CA ALA A 343 -5.18 -17.21 -10.99
C ALA A 343 -4.93 -15.75 -11.42
N VAL A 344 -3.75 -15.21 -11.13
CA VAL A 344 -3.35 -13.87 -11.60
C VAL A 344 -3.17 -13.85 -13.11
N MET A 345 -2.50 -14.85 -13.70
CA MET A 345 -2.35 -14.96 -15.16
C MET A 345 -3.70 -15.00 -15.87
N LEU A 346 -4.65 -15.80 -15.38
CA LEU A 346 -5.99 -15.94 -15.96
C LEU A 346 -6.83 -14.68 -15.76
N GLY A 347 -6.83 -14.12 -14.55
CA GLY A 347 -7.62 -12.93 -14.20
C GLY A 347 -7.15 -11.68 -14.94
N PHE A 348 -5.86 -11.36 -14.80
CA PHE A 348 -5.28 -10.14 -15.38
C PHE A 348 -4.87 -10.28 -16.85
N GLY A 349 -4.92 -11.48 -17.43
CA GLY A 349 -4.73 -11.68 -18.86
C GLY A 349 -6.07 -11.90 -19.57
N PRO A 350 -6.45 -13.17 -19.85
CA PRO A 350 -7.64 -13.50 -20.61
C PRO A 350 -8.94 -12.89 -20.08
N VAL A 351 -9.24 -12.99 -18.79
CA VAL A 351 -10.56 -12.59 -18.26
C VAL A 351 -10.85 -11.11 -18.52
N ILE A 352 -9.90 -10.22 -18.21
CA ILE A 352 -10.07 -8.78 -18.45
C ILE A 352 -10.08 -8.45 -19.95
N ALA A 353 -9.18 -9.04 -20.74
CA ALA A 353 -9.10 -8.77 -22.18
C ALA A 353 -10.36 -9.27 -22.92
N LEU A 354 -10.81 -10.49 -22.62
CA LEU A 354 -12.04 -11.09 -23.14
C LEU A 354 -13.27 -10.28 -22.73
N GLY A 355 -13.37 -9.90 -21.45
CA GLY A 355 -14.50 -9.10 -20.97
C GLY A 355 -14.59 -7.76 -21.68
N THR A 356 -13.47 -7.05 -21.82
CA THR A 356 -13.43 -5.77 -22.53
C THR A 356 -13.78 -5.93 -24.00
N HIS A 357 -13.18 -6.90 -24.69
CA HIS A 357 -13.45 -7.16 -26.09
C HIS A 357 -14.90 -7.60 -26.34
N TYR A 358 -15.47 -8.43 -25.47
CA TYR A 358 -16.87 -8.86 -25.56
C TYR A 358 -17.84 -7.68 -25.41
N VAL A 359 -17.59 -6.78 -24.45
CA VAL A 359 -18.39 -5.56 -24.28
C VAL A 359 -18.37 -4.71 -25.54
N GLN A 360 -17.19 -4.54 -26.16
CA GLN A 360 -17.07 -3.80 -27.43
C GLN A 360 -17.78 -4.50 -28.59
N HIS A 361 -17.61 -5.81 -28.72
CA HIS A 361 -18.32 -6.62 -29.72
C HIS A 361 -19.83 -6.44 -29.61
N GLN A 362 -20.39 -6.62 -28.41
CA GLN A 362 -21.84 -6.54 -28.22
C GLN A 362 -22.39 -5.11 -28.41
N ALA A 363 -21.59 -4.08 -28.12
CA ALA A 363 -21.97 -2.69 -28.32
C ALA A 363 -22.09 -2.31 -29.81
N LEU A 364 -21.23 -2.89 -30.67
CA LEU A 364 -21.13 -2.54 -32.09
C LEU A 364 -21.88 -3.53 -33.00
N PHE A 365 -21.86 -4.82 -32.65
CA PHE A 365 -22.42 -5.93 -33.43
C PHE A 365 -23.35 -6.78 -32.56
N ALA A 366 -24.40 -6.17 -32.05
CA ALA A 366 -25.37 -6.88 -31.22
C ALA A 366 -25.97 -8.09 -31.97
N ARG A 367 -26.03 -9.24 -31.30
CA ARG A 367 -26.68 -10.49 -31.77
C ARG A 367 -25.93 -11.27 -32.86
N THR A 368 -24.64 -11.01 -33.08
CA THR A 368 -23.76 -11.85 -33.90
C THR A 368 -22.95 -12.83 -33.04
N GLY A 369 -22.36 -13.84 -33.69
CA GLY A 369 -21.41 -14.74 -33.04
C GLY A 369 -20.14 -13.99 -32.63
N TRP A 370 -19.67 -14.21 -31.40
CA TRP A 370 -18.44 -13.59 -30.88
C TRP A 370 -17.25 -14.52 -31.10
N ASP A 371 -16.35 -14.15 -32.03
CA ASP A 371 -15.04 -14.78 -32.15
C ASP A 371 -14.09 -14.23 -31.08
N PHE A 372 -13.72 -15.08 -30.14
CA PHE A 372 -12.86 -14.72 -29.01
C PHE A 372 -11.41 -15.21 -29.18
N TYR A 373 -11.10 -16.01 -30.21
CA TYR A 373 -9.77 -16.60 -30.37
C TYR A 373 -8.66 -15.55 -30.57
N PRO A 374 -8.84 -14.48 -31.38
CA PRO A 374 -7.83 -13.43 -31.54
C PRO A 374 -7.44 -12.76 -30.23
N VAL A 375 -8.43 -12.30 -29.45
CA VAL A 375 -8.18 -11.60 -28.18
C VAL A 375 -7.62 -12.54 -27.11
N LEU A 376 -8.05 -13.80 -27.09
CA LEU A 376 -7.50 -14.80 -26.18
C LEU A 376 -6.00 -15.01 -26.45
N ALA A 377 -5.62 -15.20 -27.71
CA ALA A 377 -4.22 -15.35 -28.10
C ALA A 377 -3.41 -14.08 -27.80
N ALA A 378 -3.95 -12.90 -28.13
CA ALA A 378 -3.34 -11.61 -27.84
C ALA A 378 -3.08 -11.38 -26.34
N SER A 379 -3.95 -11.92 -25.47
CA SER A 379 -3.83 -11.76 -24.02
C SER A 379 -2.71 -12.59 -23.38
N LEU A 380 -2.20 -13.63 -24.06
CA LEU A 380 -1.23 -14.58 -23.50
C LEU A 380 0.11 -13.95 -23.10
N PRO A 381 0.77 -13.10 -23.92
CA PRO A 381 1.97 -12.38 -23.48
C PRO A 381 1.72 -11.56 -22.20
N VAL A 382 0.60 -10.84 -22.14
CA VAL A 382 0.23 -10.01 -20.99
C VAL A 382 -0.02 -10.88 -19.75
N ALA A 383 -0.71 -12.00 -19.91
CA ALA A 383 -0.99 -12.99 -18.87
C ALA A 383 0.30 -13.53 -18.23
N ILE A 384 1.26 -13.94 -19.07
CA ILE A 384 2.56 -14.44 -18.61
C ILE A 384 3.32 -13.33 -17.86
N LEU A 385 3.38 -12.13 -18.44
CA LEU A 385 4.14 -11.03 -17.86
C LEU A 385 3.57 -10.52 -16.53
N VAL A 386 2.24 -10.46 -16.37
CA VAL A 386 1.64 -10.09 -15.08
C VAL A 386 1.83 -11.20 -14.03
N GLY A 387 1.76 -12.48 -14.44
CA GLY A 387 2.15 -13.60 -13.58
C GLY A 387 3.59 -13.48 -13.10
N LEU A 388 4.51 -13.05 -13.98
CA LEU A 388 5.92 -12.85 -13.61
C LEU A 388 6.15 -11.71 -12.62
N ILE A 389 5.28 -10.70 -12.56
CA ILE A 389 5.34 -9.66 -11.50
C ILE A 389 5.08 -10.31 -10.13
N LEU A 390 4.06 -11.16 -10.02
CA LEU A 390 3.80 -11.88 -8.77
C LEU A 390 4.93 -12.87 -8.46
N PHE A 391 5.39 -13.60 -9.48
CA PHE A 391 6.40 -14.62 -9.33
C PHE A 391 7.72 -14.07 -8.80
N ILE A 392 8.19 -12.91 -9.29
CA ILE A 392 9.43 -12.28 -8.80
C ILE A 392 9.28 -11.75 -7.36
N ASN A 393 8.09 -11.27 -6.97
CA ASN A 393 7.82 -10.87 -5.58
C ASN A 393 7.98 -12.07 -4.62
N GLY A 394 7.62 -13.28 -5.06
CA GLY A 394 7.73 -14.50 -4.25
C GLY A 394 9.14 -14.87 -3.81
N PHE A 395 10.19 -14.28 -4.40
CA PHE A 395 11.58 -14.46 -3.95
C PHE A 395 11.85 -13.68 -2.65
N GLN A 396 11.28 -12.48 -2.52
CA GLN A 396 11.42 -11.66 -1.31
C GLN A 396 10.46 -12.12 -0.21
N ASP A 397 9.28 -12.61 -0.61
CA ASP A 397 8.25 -13.10 0.32
C ASP A 397 8.46 -14.56 0.77
N PHE A 398 9.43 -15.28 0.19
CA PHE A 398 9.66 -16.72 0.38
C PHE A 398 9.60 -17.17 1.84
N GLU A 399 10.34 -16.48 2.73
CA GLU A 399 10.47 -16.88 4.13
C GLU A 399 9.14 -16.69 4.90
N ALA A 400 8.42 -15.60 4.63
CA ALA A 400 7.12 -15.32 5.24
C ALA A 400 6.04 -16.27 4.72
N ASP A 401 6.03 -16.51 3.41
CA ASP A 401 5.11 -17.43 2.74
C ASP A 401 5.29 -18.86 3.25
N ARG A 402 6.53 -19.34 3.32
CA ARG A 402 6.86 -20.66 3.85
C ARG A 402 6.42 -20.81 5.32
N LYS A 403 6.72 -19.81 6.17
CA LYS A 403 6.36 -19.83 7.61
C LYS A 403 4.85 -19.89 7.86
N THR A 404 4.06 -19.29 6.99
CA THR A 404 2.60 -19.24 7.10
C THR A 404 1.88 -20.31 6.28
N GLY A 405 2.63 -21.21 5.64
CA GLY A 405 2.07 -22.30 4.85
C GLY A 405 1.52 -21.87 3.48
N LYS A 406 1.86 -20.67 3.00
CA LYS A 406 1.53 -20.18 1.65
C LYS A 406 2.48 -20.84 0.64
N ARG A 407 2.01 -21.88 -0.04
CA ARG A 407 2.82 -22.74 -0.93
C ARG A 407 2.85 -22.21 -2.36
N THR A 408 3.38 -20.99 -2.55
CA THR A 408 3.58 -20.36 -3.87
C THR A 408 4.50 -21.19 -4.76
N TRP A 409 4.55 -20.91 -6.07
CA TRP A 409 5.45 -21.62 -6.97
C TRP A 409 6.93 -21.47 -6.57
N VAL A 410 7.33 -20.28 -6.10
CA VAL A 410 8.69 -20.07 -5.59
C VAL A 410 8.95 -20.96 -4.37
N VAL A 411 8.03 -20.98 -3.40
CA VAL A 411 8.16 -21.84 -2.19
C VAL A 411 8.23 -23.33 -2.54
N ARG A 412 7.53 -23.77 -3.59
CA ARG A 412 7.54 -25.17 -4.03
C ARG A 412 8.80 -25.59 -4.78
N MET A 413 9.43 -24.64 -5.49
CA MET A 413 10.56 -24.94 -6.38
C MET A 413 11.91 -24.65 -5.75
N ALA A 414 11.98 -23.68 -4.82
CA ALA A 414 13.20 -23.40 -4.10
C ALA A 414 13.41 -24.45 -3.01
N ASP A 415 14.49 -25.22 -3.16
CA ASP A 415 14.95 -26.12 -2.11
C ASP A 415 15.43 -25.25 -0.92
N PHE A 416 15.24 -25.73 0.32
CA PHE A 416 15.54 -24.95 1.52
C PHE A 416 16.49 -25.69 2.45
N GLY A 417 17.67 -25.09 2.69
CA GLY A 417 18.64 -25.50 3.71
C GLY A 417 18.73 -24.45 4.81
N GLU A 418 19.89 -23.81 4.93
CA GLU A 418 20.07 -22.59 5.74
C GLU A 418 19.41 -21.37 5.09
N TYR A 419 19.47 -21.31 3.75
CA TYR A 419 18.82 -20.32 2.90
C TYR A 419 18.18 -21.01 1.70
N ALA A 420 17.35 -20.27 0.95
CA ALA A 420 16.61 -20.79 -0.20
C ALA A 420 17.51 -20.89 -1.45
N ASP A 421 17.43 -21.99 -2.20
CA ASP A 421 18.03 -22.12 -3.55
C ASP A 421 17.07 -21.57 -4.60
N TYR A 422 17.42 -20.41 -5.17
CA TYR A 422 16.61 -19.71 -6.15
C TYR A 422 16.91 -20.07 -7.61
N ARG A 423 17.82 -21.01 -7.91
CA ARG A 423 18.22 -21.35 -9.29
C ARG A 423 17.07 -21.90 -10.13
N ARG A 424 16.27 -22.81 -9.55
CA ARG A 424 15.09 -23.39 -10.22
C ARG A 424 14.01 -22.35 -10.48
N PRO A 425 13.49 -21.60 -9.49
CA PRO A 425 12.48 -20.58 -9.76
C PRO A 425 13.01 -19.50 -10.70
N PHE A 426 14.26 -19.08 -10.58
CA PHE A 426 14.82 -18.07 -11.49
C PHE A 426 14.91 -18.58 -12.94
N THR A 427 15.21 -19.87 -13.15
CA THR A 427 15.16 -20.49 -14.49
C THR A 427 13.75 -20.46 -15.08
N VAL A 428 12.72 -20.72 -14.27
CA VAL A 428 11.31 -20.64 -14.69
C VAL A 428 10.93 -19.20 -15.03
N TYR A 429 11.36 -18.22 -14.23
CA TYR A 429 11.21 -16.79 -14.52
C TYR A 429 11.78 -16.44 -15.91
N LYS A 430 13.04 -16.81 -16.17
CA LYS A 430 13.70 -16.55 -17.47
C LYS A 430 12.97 -17.20 -18.66
N ARG A 431 12.63 -18.49 -18.54
CA ARG A 431 11.96 -19.24 -19.61
C ARG A 431 10.58 -18.69 -19.92
N SER A 432 9.82 -18.31 -18.88
CA SER A 432 8.50 -17.71 -19.05
C SER A 432 8.60 -16.33 -19.69
N LEU A 433 9.63 -15.53 -19.34
CA LEU A 433 9.88 -14.24 -19.97
C LEU A 433 10.14 -14.43 -21.48
N TYR A 434 11.00 -15.38 -21.86
CA TYR A 434 11.22 -15.73 -23.26
C TYR A 434 9.95 -16.27 -23.95
N ALA A 435 9.14 -17.07 -23.26
CA ALA A 435 7.87 -17.58 -23.80
C ALA A 435 6.88 -16.45 -24.12
N ALA A 436 6.83 -15.39 -23.29
CA ALA A 436 6.02 -14.20 -23.58
C ALA A 436 6.45 -13.52 -24.89
N PHE A 437 7.76 -13.26 -25.07
CA PHE A 437 8.25 -12.67 -26.32
C PHE A 437 8.09 -13.58 -27.53
N LEU A 438 8.27 -14.90 -27.36
CA LEU A 438 8.01 -15.87 -28.42
C LEU A 438 6.53 -15.83 -28.84
N SER A 439 5.60 -15.74 -27.88
CA SER A 439 4.17 -15.65 -28.20
C SER A 439 3.81 -14.37 -28.97
N ILE A 440 4.50 -13.25 -28.72
CA ILE A 440 4.36 -12.02 -29.52
C ILE A 440 4.88 -12.23 -30.96
N ALA A 441 6.04 -12.86 -31.11
CA ALA A 441 6.60 -13.15 -32.44
C ALA A 441 5.67 -14.05 -33.24
N VAL A 442 5.12 -15.11 -32.62
CA VAL A 442 4.14 -16.00 -33.23
C VAL A 442 2.87 -15.24 -33.63
N LEU A 443 2.34 -14.37 -32.77
CA LEU A 443 1.18 -13.52 -33.09
C LEU A 443 1.44 -12.60 -34.29
N GLY A 444 2.64 -12.04 -34.40
CA GLY A 444 3.02 -11.21 -35.54
C GLY A 444 3.14 -12.00 -36.83
N ILE A 445 3.74 -13.20 -36.78
CA ILE A 445 3.81 -14.11 -37.94
C ILE A 445 2.40 -14.53 -38.37
N ILE A 446 1.53 -14.89 -37.43
CA ILE A 446 0.12 -15.18 -37.75
C ILE A 446 -0.54 -13.95 -38.38
N GLY A 447 -0.25 -12.73 -37.91
CA GLY A 447 -0.78 -11.51 -38.50
C GLY A 447 -0.31 -11.25 -39.94
N ILE A 448 0.89 -11.70 -40.30
CA ILE A 448 1.38 -11.67 -41.70
C ILE A 448 0.61 -12.69 -42.55
N LEU A 449 0.34 -13.88 -42.02
CA LEU A 449 -0.27 -14.99 -42.76
C LEU A 449 -1.80 -14.92 -42.80
N ASN A 450 -2.41 -14.32 -41.78
CA ASN A 450 -3.85 -14.22 -41.57
C ASN A 450 -4.19 -12.89 -40.85
N THR A 451 -4.43 -11.87 -41.67
CA THR A 451 -4.78 -10.52 -41.21
C THR A 451 -6.15 -10.44 -40.53
N ALA A 452 -6.99 -11.48 -40.62
CA ALA A 452 -8.24 -11.53 -39.86
C ALA A 452 -8.02 -11.95 -38.38
N PHE A 453 -6.90 -12.60 -38.07
CA PHE A 453 -6.62 -13.10 -36.72
C PHE A 453 -5.72 -12.14 -35.91
N SER A 454 -4.73 -11.51 -36.56
CA SER A 454 -3.75 -10.64 -35.92
C SER A 454 -3.17 -9.67 -36.95
N THR A 455 -2.22 -8.83 -36.54
CA THR A 455 -1.54 -7.87 -37.41
C THR A 455 -0.03 -7.93 -37.24
N PRO A 456 0.78 -7.78 -38.31
CA PRO A 456 2.25 -7.74 -38.19
C PRO A 456 2.75 -6.64 -37.25
N TRP A 457 1.98 -5.56 -37.08
CA TRP A 457 2.36 -4.43 -36.24
C TRP A 457 2.50 -4.80 -34.76
N VAL A 458 1.95 -5.92 -34.30
CA VAL A 458 2.21 -6.42 -32.93
C VAL A 458 3.68 -6.71 -32.64
N LEU A 459 4.51 -6.90 -33.69
CA LEU A 459 5.96 -7.12 -33.54
C LEU A 459 6.69 -5.94 -32.89
N ILE A 460 6.11 -4.73 -32.89
CA ILE A 460 6.68 -3.60 -32.14
C ILE A 460 6.74 -3.88 -30.63
N ALA A 461 5.89 -4.78 -30.12
CA ALA A 461 5.91 -5.22 -28.73
C ALA A 461 7.12 -6.13 -28.39
N LEU A 462 7.99 -6.44 -29.36
CA LEU A 462 9.29 -7.06 -29.11
C LEU A 462 10.35 -6.03 -28.63
N LEU A 463 10.14 -4.72 -28.83
CA LEU A 463 11.11 -3.68 -28.42
C LEU A 463 11.48 -3.73 -26.92
N PRO A 464 10.57 -3.99 -25.97
CA PRO A 464 10.91 -4.12 -24.56
C PRO A 464 11.79 -5.34 -24.22
N PHE A 465 12.14 -6.19 -25.20
CA PHE A 465 13.04 -7.30 -25.00
C PHE A 465 14.40 -6.87 -24.42
N PHE A 466 14.91 -5.69 -24.78
CA PHE A 466 16.15 -5.17 -24.20
C PHE A 466 16.01 -4.88 -22.70
N LEU A 467 14.85 -4.38 -22.27
CA LEU A 467 14.56 -4.18 -20.86
C LEU A 467 14.40 -5.53 -20.14
N ALA A 468 13.77 -6.50 -20.79
CA ALA A 468 13.66 -7.87 -20.27
C ALA A 468 15.03 -8.54 -20.12
N ARG A 469 15.92 -8.37 -21.10
CA ARG A 469 17.30 -8.86 -21.05
C ARG A 469 18.07 -8.23 -19.90
N LYS A 470 17.94 -6.91 -19.71
CA LYS A 470 18.50 -6.20 -18.56
C LYS A 470 17.98 -6.75 -17.22
N ALA A 471 16.67 -7.02 -17.11
CA ALA A 471 16.10 -7.63 -15.91
C ALA A 471 16.70 -9.02 -15.63
N ILE A 472 16.91 -9.82 -16.69
CA ILE A 472 17.57 -11.12 -16.59
C ILE A 472 19.01 -10.96 -16.10
N ASP A 473 19.80 -10.08 -16.73
CA ASP A 473 21.22 -9.87 -16.36
C ASP A 473 21.35 -9.43 -14.89
N MET A 474 20.48 -8.52 -14.45
CA MET A 474 20.43 -8.07 -13.05
C MET A 474 20.03 -9.20 -12.10
N GLY A 475 19.08 -10.05 -12.48
CA GLY A 475 18.68 -11.22 -11.69
C GLY A 475 19.74 -12.32 -11.67
N GLU A 476 20.49 -12.53 -12.75
CA GLU A 476 21.63 -13.46 -12.80
C GLU A 476 22.77 -12.99 -11.89
N GLU A 477 23.10 -11.71 -11.94
CA GLU A 477 24.10 -11.12 -11.05
C GLU A 477 23.65 -11.13 -9.59
N TRP A 478 22.37 -10.89 -9.32
CA TRP A 478 21.79 -11.06 -8.00
C TRP A 478 21.91 -12.50 -7.49
N LEU A 479 21.52 -13.49 -8.31
CA LEU A 479 21.57 -14.90 -7.96
C LEU A 479 23.02 -15.37 -7.72
N ARG A 480 23.97 -14.89 -8.52
CA ARG A 480 25.41 -15.15 -8.34
C ARG A 480 25.91 -14.64 -6.99
N ARG A 481 25.41 -13.50 -6.51
CA ARG A 481 25.77 -12.93 -5.20
C ARG A 481 25.03 -13.60 -4.05
N TRP A 482 23.80 -14.08 -4.28
CA TRP A 482 23.06 -14.90 -3.32
C TRP A 482 23.78 -16.22 -3.03
N ASP A 483 24.35 -16.85 -4.05
CA ASP A 483 25.04 -18.14 -3.92
C ASP A 483 26.49 -18.04 -3.39
N GLN A 484 27.01 -16.83 -3.13
CA GLN A 484 28.38 -16.64 -2.62
C GLN A 484 28.50 -16.97 -1.13
N GLU A 485 29.63 -17.56 -0.73
CA GLU A 485 29.97 -17.71 0.68
C GLU A 485 30.05 -16.33 1.36
N GLY A 486 29.36 -16.17 2.49
CA GLY A 486 29.29 -14.90 3.22
C GLY A 486 28.29 -13.88 2.65
N ALA A 487 27.38 -14.29 1.77
CA ALA A 487 26.34 -13.43 1.23
C ALA A 487 25.46 -12.79 2.34
N ASP A 488 25.19 -11.49 2.19
CA ASP A 488 24.28 -10.75 3.07
C ASP A 488 22.83 -11.02 2.68
N HIS A 489 22.29 -12.12 3.20
CA HIS A 489 20.92 -12.56 2.99
C HIS A 489 19.85 -11.61 3.57
N GLN A 490 20.24 -10.61 4.38
CA GLN A 490 19.32 -9.58 4.87
C GLN A 490 19.21 -8.42 3.89
N ARG A 491 20.31 -8.07 3.22
CA ARG A 491 20.37 -6.96 2.26
C ARG A 491 19.96 -7.36 0.84
N LEU A 492 20.42 -8.51 0.36
CA LEU A 492 20.22 -8.94 -1.03
C LEU A 492 18.74 -8.92 -1.49
N PRO A 493 17.74 -9.26 -0.65
CA PRO A 493 16.33 -9.13 -1.04
C PRO A 493 15.94 -7.71 -1.46
N TYR A 494 16.52 -6.66 -0.89
CA TYR A 494 16.25 -5.27 -1.30
C TYR A 494 16.81 -4.94 -2.68
N GLU A 495 17.89 -5.61 -3.09
CA GLU A 495 18.51 -5.36 -4.39
C GLU A 495 17.72 -6.00 -5.54
N LEU A 496 16.88 -7.01 -5.25
CA LEU A 496 15.95 -7.58 -6.20
C LEU A 496 14.87 -6.57 -6.66
N LEU A 497 14.64 -5.49 -5.90
CA LEU A 497 13.68 -4.42 -6.23
C LEU A 497 13.86 -3.89 -7.66
N ALA A 498 15.09 -3.82 -8.12
CA ALA A 498 15.41 -3.32 -9.46
C ALA A 498 15.03 -4.34 -10.57
N VAL A 499 15.05 -5.64 -10.26
CA VAL A 499 14.50 -6.70 -11.11
C VAL A 499 12.98 -6.56 -11.15
N ASN A 500 12.30 -6.46 -10.00
CA ASN A 500 10.84 -6.28 -9.94
C ASN A 500 10.39 -5.05 -10.75
N ALA A 501 11.06 -3.90 -10.56
CA ALA A 501 10.76 -2.68 -11.30
C ALA A 501 10.92 -2.87 -12.82
N SER A 502 11.95 -3.61 -13.26
CA SER A 502 12.17 -3.93 -14.66
C SER A 502 11.10 -4.88 -15.19
N THR A 503 10.70 -5.90 -14.44
CA THR A 503 9.60 -6.83 -14.79
C THR A 503 8.27 -6.09 -14.97
N ILE A 504 7.94 -5.19 -14.03
CA ILE A 504 6.75 -4.33 -14.12
C ILE A 504 6.82 -3.43 -15.36
N GLY A 505 8.00 -2.84 -15.61
CA GLY A 505 8.25 -2.03 -16.80
C GLY A 505 8.08 -2.80 -18.10
N VAL A 506 8.57 -4.05 -18.18
CA VAL A 506 8.39 -4.93 -19.34
C VAL A 506 6.91 -5.23 -19.55
N HIS A 507 6.18 -5.64 -18.51
CA HIS A 507 4.75 -5.90 -18.60
C HIS A 507 3.99 -4.69 -19.16
N LEU A 508 4.20 -3.50 -18.60
CA LEU A 508 3.49 -2.29 -19.02
C LEU A 508 3.87 -1.90 -20.46
N ALA A 509 5.17 -1.90 -20.78
CA ALA A 509 5.64 -1.54 -22.11
C ALA A 509 5.13 -2.52 -23.19
N VAL A 510 5.19 -3.83 -22.93
CA VAL A 510 4.63 -4.85 -23.83
C VAL A 510 3.13 -4.66 -23.99
N GLY A 511 2.37 -4.50 -22.90
CA GLY A 511 0.92 -4.31 -22.98
C GLY A 511 0.53 -3.10 -23.82
N LEU A 512 1.20 -1.96 -23.64
CA LEU A 512 0.95 -0.73 -24.41
C LEU A 512 1.38 -0.86 -25.88
N LEU A 513 2.56 -1.41 -26.15
CA LEU A 513 3.06 -1.58 -27.52
C LEU A 513 2.29 -2.65 -28.29
N LEU A 514 1.85 -3.72 -27.62
CA LEU A 514 1.01 -4.75 -28.22
C LEU A 514 -0.35 -4.16 -28.60
N SER A 515 -0.94 -3.36 -27.71
CA SER A 515 -2.16 -2.61 -28.00
C SER A 515 -1.97 -1.63 -29.14
N MET A 516 -0.85 -0.88 -29.16
CA MET A 516 -0.51 0.03 -30.26
C MET A 516 -0.37 -0.73 -31.60
N GLY A 517 0.18 -1.94 -31.60
CA GLY A 517 0.27 -2.79 -32.77
C GLY A 517 -1.10 -3.09 -33.37
N TYR A 518 -2.06 -3.50 -32.53
CA TYR A 518 -3.45 -3.69 -32.98
C TYR A 518 -4.10 -2.40 -33.48
N TRP A 519 -3.88 -1.26 -32.80
CA TRP A 519 -4.36 0.04 -33.26
C TRP A 519 -3.80 0.45 -34.63
N LEU A 520 -2.50 0.24 -34.86
CA LEU A 520 -1.87 0.51 -36.16
C LEU A 520 -2.45 -0.40 -37.24
N GLY A 521 -2.65 -1.69 -36.94
CA GLY A 521 -3.31 -2.62 -37.85
C GLY A 521 -4.78 -2.31 -38.13
N ALA A 522 -5.44 -1.52 -37.28
CA ALA A 522 -6.80 -1.07 -37.53
C ALA A 522 -6.85 0.14 -38.47
N LEU A 523 -5.76 0.92 -38.53
CA LEU A 523 -5.66 2.17 -39.30
C LEU A 523 -5.01 1.99 -40.68
N LEU A 524 -4.10 1.03 -40.81
CA LEU A 524 -3.29 0.73 -41.99
C LEU A 524 -3.78 -0.55 -42.65
#